data_AF-A0A0V0ZL54-F1
#
_entry.id   AF-A0A0V0ZL54-F1
#
_cell.length_a   1.000
_cell.length_b   1.000
_cell.length_c   1.000
_cell.angle_alpha   90.00
_cell.angle_beta   90.00
_cell.angle_gamma   90.00
#
_symmetry.space_group_name_H-M   'P 1'
#
loop_
_entity.id
_entity.type
_entity.pdbx_description
1 polymer ?
#
loop_
_entity_poly.entity_id
_entity_poly.type
_entity_poly.pdbx_seq_one_letter_code
_entity_poly.pdbx_strand_id
1 'polypeptide(L)'
;MTVPDWIIAPFDIETGNANIEFSLQEEHVEMSADLEAKLLFKHKSLSEFWSNVNITNKYPKLSAAAQPFLLAFPSSYLVEAGFSHVNAILSKQRNRLNLEMRGDLRLKLTNFQPNINALAAAHQAHPSH
;
A
#
# COMPACT_ATOMS: atom_id res chain seq x y z
N MET A 1 -12.41 5.43 9.43
CA MET A 1 -10.97 5.66 9.67
C MET A 1 -10.60 6.93 8.93
N THR A 2 -10.25 7.99 9.64
CA THR A 2 -9.82 9.25 9.01
C THR A 2 -8.34 9.15 8.70
N VAL A 3 -7.94 9.49 7.47
CA VAL A 3 -6.51 9.54 7.10
C VAL A 3 -5.90 10.77 7.76
N PRO A 4 -4.82 10.65 8.55
CA PRO A 4 -4.11 11.79 9.11
C PRO A 4 -3.64 12.78 8.05
N ASP A 5 -3.77 14.07 8.32
CA ASP A 5 -3.40 15.12 7.37
C ASP A 5 -1.92 15.05 6.98
N TRP A 6 -1.02 14.65 7.89
CA TRP A 6 0.41 14.55 7.61
C TRP A 6 0.76 13.47 6.59
N ILE A 7 -0.16 12.54 6.35
CA ILE A 7 -0.03 11.58 5.24
C ILE A 7 -0.41 12.25 3.93
N ILE A 8 -1.50 13.04 3.91
CA ILE A 8 -2.05 13.68 2.70
C ILE A 8 -1.20 14.87 2.27
N ALA A 9 -0.73 15.68 3.23
CA ALA A 9 0.02 16.91 3.02
C ALA A 9 1.27 16.97 3.94
N PRO A 10 2.23 16.03 3.79
CA PRO A 10 3.39 15.89 4.68
C PRO A 10 4.30 17.13 4.80
N PHE A 11 4.19 18.07 3.86
CA PHE A 11 5.06 19.25 3.79
C PHE A 11 4.35 20.57 4.13
N ASP A 12 3.04 20.52 4.40
CA ASP A 12 2.20 21.71 4.63
C ASP A 12 1.73 21.81 6.10
N ILE A 13 2.14 20.87 6.96
CA ILE A 13 1.72 20.82 8.35
C ILE A 13 2.86 21.21 9.28
N GLU A 14 2.59 22.19 10.12
CA GLU A 14 3.48 22.53 11.23
C GLU A 14 3.54 21.37 12.23
N THR A 15 4.75 20.93 12.55
CA THR A 15 5.04 19.79 13.44
C THR A 15 4.46 19.90 14.85
N GLY A 16 4.02 21.09 15.27
CA GLY A 16 3.29 21.32 16.52
C GLY A 16 1.77 21.15 16.44
N ASN A 17 1.18 21.15 15.24
CA ASN A 17 -0.27 21.06 15.03
C ASN A 17 -0.70 19.70 14.46
N ALA A 18 0.25 18.90 13.96
CA ALA A 18 -0.01 17.54 13.53
C ALA A 18 -0.18 16.64 14.76
N ASN A 19 -1.29 15.90 14.88
CA ASN A 19 -1.43 14.76 15.81
C ASN A 19 -0.52 13.60 15.36
N ILE A 20 0.79 13.83 15.30
CA ILE A 20 1.82 12.86 14.97
C ILE A 20 2.31 12.25 16.28
N GLU A 21 2.46 10.93 16.31
CA GLU A 21 3.04 10.23 17.45
C GLU A 21 4.48 10.73 17.68
N PHE A 22 4.87 10.94 18.94
CA PHE A 22 6.20 11.44 19.29
C PHE A 22 7.35 10.65 18.64
N SER A 23 7.18 9.34 18.49
CA SER A 23 8.16 8.44 17.85
C SER A 23 8.41 8.71 16.36
N LEU A 24 7.48 9.41 15.69
CA LEU A 24 7.51 9.76 14.27
C LEU A 24 7.91 11.22 14.02
N GLN A 25 7.90 12.05 15.06
CA GLN A 25 8.05 13.51 14.92
C GLN A 25 9.45 13.91 14.43
N GLU A 26 10.49 13.17 14.82
CA GLU A 26 11.87 13.36 14.34
C GLU A 26 11.96 13.19 12.81
N GLU A 27 11.54 12.03 12.28
CA GLU A 27 11.55 11.77 10.84
C GLU A 27 10.65 12.75 10.07
N HIS A 28 9.51 13.14 10.65
CA HIS A 28 8.63 14.12 10.02
C HIS A 28 9.27 15.51 9.93
N VAL A 29 9.96 15.97 10.99
CA VAL A 29 10.71 17.25 10.98
C VAL A 29 11.79 17.21 9.90
N GLU A 30 12.60 16.15 9.85
CA GLU A 30 13.65 16.01 8.86
C GLU A 30 13.11 15.97 7.43
N MET A 31 12.04 15.20 7.19
CA MET A 31 11.38 15.14 5.89
C MET A 31 10.78 16.48 5.49
N SER A 32 10.17 17.23 6.42
CA SER A 32 9.57 18.54 6.12
C SER A 32 10.59 19.56 5.58
N ALA A 33 11.86 19.42 5.97
CA ALA A 33 12.98 20.24 5.50
C ALA A 33 13.68 19.66 4.25
N ASP A 34 13.31 18.46 3.80
CA ASP A 34 13.90 17.79 2.64
C ASP A 34 13.28 18.29 1.33
N LEU A 35 14.04 19.12 0.61
CA LEU A 35 13.64 19.66 -0.69
C LEU A 35 13.51 18.59 -1.79
N GLU A 36 14.33 17.54 -1.76
CA GLU A 36 14.26 16.46 -2.75
C GLU A 36 13.00 15.63 -2.54
N ALA A 37 12.68 15.29 -1.28
CA ALA A 37 11.43 14.63 -0.94
C ALA A 37 10.21 15.49 -1.31
N LYS A 38 10.27 16.81 -1.06
CA LYS A 38 9.19 17.75 -1.42
C LYS A 38 8.98 17.83 -2.93
N LEU A 39 10.06 17.87 -3.72
CA LEU A 39 9.98 17.84 -5.18
C LEU A 39 9.42 16.50 -5.67
N LEU A 40 9.88 15.39 -5.11
CA LEU A 40 9.38 14.06 -5.44
C LEU A 40 7.87 13.95 -5.20
N PHE A 41 7.39 14.44 -4.06
CA PHE A 41 5.96 14.46 -3.71
C PHE A 41 5.12 15.21 -4.74
N LYS A 42 5.59 16.36 -5.25
CA LYS A 42 4.87 17.13 -6.28
C LYS A 42 4.70 16.39 -7.61
N HIS A 43 5.53 15.40 -7.89
CA HIS A 43 5.55 14.66 -9.15
C HIS A 43 5.05 13.21 -9.03
N LYS A 44 4.62 12.79 -7.84
CA LYS A 44 4.16 11.42 -7.58
C LYS A 44 2.78 11.45 -6.94
N SER A 45 1.99 10.41 -7.18
CA SER A 45 0.79 10.20 -6.38
C SER A 45 1.16 9.89 -4.92
N LEU A 46 0.19 10.07 -4.02
CA LEU A 46 0.34 9.78 -2.59
C LEU A 46 0.90 8.37 -2.34
N SER A 47 0.33 7.36 -3.02
CA SER A 47 0.77 5.97 -2.89
C SER A 47 2.18 5.74 -3.45
N GLU A 48 2.53 6.37 -4.57
CA GLU A 48 3.86 6.23 -5.17
C GLU A 48 4.94 6.91 -4.32
N PHE A 49 4.62 8.04 -3.69
CA PHE A 49 5.54 8.75 -2.81
C PHE A 49 5.87 7.92 -1.56
N TRP A 50 4.86 7.49 -0.81
CA TRP A 50 5.05 6.71 0.42
C TRP A 50 5.57 5.29 0.19
N SER A 51 5.46 4.77 -1.03
CA SER A 51 6.04 3.47 -1.43
C SER A 51 7.41 3.62 -2.13
N ASN A 52 7.95 4.84 -2.25
CA ASN A 52 9.21 5.07 -2.93
C ASN A 52 10.38 4.56 -2.07
N VAL A 53 11.27 3.75 -2.67
CA VAL A 53 12.41 3.13 -1.97
C VAL A 53 13.31 4.16 -1.25
N ASN A 54 13.52 5.33 -1.86
CA ASN A 54 14.35 6.37 -1.24
C ASN A 54 13.67 6.97 0.00
N ILE A 55 12.35 7.16 -0.05
CA ILE A 55 11.55 7.65 1.07
C ILE A 55 11.47 6.61 2.17
N THR A 56 11.19 5.34 1.83
CA THR A 56 11.12 4.25 2.81
C THR A 56 12.46 3.97 3.50
N ASN A 57 13.57 4.18 2.81
CA ASN A 57 14.90 4.00 3.40
C ASN A 57 15.32 5.17 4.28
N LYS A 58 14.96 6.41 3.90
CA LYS A 58 15.33 7.63 4.63
C LYS A 58 14.42 7.90 5.82
N TYR A 59 13.13 7.58 5.70
CA TYR A 59 12.09 7.81 6.71
C TYR A 59 11.29 6.52 6.97
N PRO A 60 11.94 5.46 7.51
CA PRO A 60 11.34 4.15 7.62
C PRO A 60 10.16 4.09 8.59
N LYS A 61 10.23 4.77 9.75
CA LYS A 61 9.12 4.73 10.74
C LYS A 61 7.91 5.47 10.19
N LEU A 62 8.14 6.64 9.59
CA LEU A 62 7.11 7.49 9.03
C LEU A 62 6.41 6.82 7.84
N SER A 63 7.21 6.22 6.94
CA SER A 63 6.68 5.47 5.80
C SER A 63 5.87 4.26 6.23
N ALA A 64 6.37 3.50 7.22
CA ALA A 64 5.64 2.36 7.77
C ALA A 64 4.31 2.76 8.41
N ALA A 65 4.24 3.91 9.07
CA ALA A 65 3.00 4.43 9.66
C ALA A 65 2.01 4.94 8.60
N ALA A 66 2.50 5.43 7.45
CA ALA A 66 1.64 5.84 6.35
C ALA A 66 1.04 4.66 5.56
N GLN A 67 1.76 3.54 5.49
CA GLN A 67 1.45 2.40 4.63
C GLN A 67 0.03 1.80 4.79
N PRO A 68 -0.54 1.65 6.02
CA PRO A 68 -1.90 1.15 6.19
C PRO A 68 -2.97 2.03 5.55
N PHE A 69 -2.72 3.34 5.47
CA PHE A 69 -3.66 4.32 4.91
C PHE A 69 -3.62 4.37 3.37
N LEU A 70 -2.54 3.86 2.76
CA LEU A 70 -2.43 3.73 1.31
C LEU A 70 -3.34 2.62 0.75
N LEU A 71 -3.74 1.67 1.61
CA LEU A 71 -4.61 0.55 1.26
C LEU A 71 -6.11 0.86 1.43
N ALA A 72 -6.47 2.13 1.66
CA ALA A 72 -7.87 2.49 1.76
C ALA A 72 -8.54 2.36 0.39
N PHE A 73 -9.48 1.42 0.26
CA PHE A 73 -10.41 1.35 -0.85
C PHE A 73 -11.07 2.73 -1.01
N PRO A 74 -10.70 3.54 -2.00
CA PRO A 74 -11.08 4.96 -2.03
C PRO A 74 -12.57 5.16 -2.34
N SER A 75 -13.30 4.09 -2.69
CA SER A 75 -14.72 4.13 -3.00
C SER A 75 -15.48 2.99 -2.30
N SER A 76 -16.75 3.26 -1.97
CA SER A 76 -17.70 2.23 -1.53
C SER A 76 -17.81 1.09 -2.54
N TYR A 77 -17.71 1.40 -3.84
CA TYR A 77 -17.70 0.41 -4.91
C TYR A 77 -16.61 -0.65 -4.74
N LEU A 78 -15.38 -0.25 -4.42
CA LEU A 78 -14.29 -1.21 -4.24
C LEU A 78 -14.47 -2.05 -2.97
N VAL A 79 -15.07 -1.47 -1.92
CA VAL A 79 -15.45 -2.20 -0.71
C VAL A 79 -16.52 -3.24 -1.03
N GLU A 80 -17.59 -2.85 -1.73
CA GLU A 80 -18.67 -3.74 -2.17
C GLU A 80 -18.17 -4.84 -3.10
N ALA A 81 -17.34 -4.50 -4.09
CA ALA A 81 -16.71 -5.46 -5.00
C ALA A 81 -15.79 -6.44 -4.25
N GLY A 82 -15.07 -5.93 -3.23
CA GLY A 82 -14.27 -6.72 -2.30
C GLY A 82 -15.11 -7.74 -1.55
N PHE A 83 -16.17 -7.29 -0.87
CA PHE A 83 -17.09 -8.18 -0.16
C PHE A 83 -17.77 -9.20 -1.08
N SER A 84 -18.18 -8.79 -2.29
CA SER A 84 -18.75 -9.71 -3.27
C SER A 84 -17.76 -10.80 -3.67
N HIS A 85 -16.49 -10.47 -3.86
CA HIS A 85 -15.44 -11.46 -4.17
C HIS A 85 -15.14 -12.39 -3.01
N VAL A 86 -15.07 -11.86 -1.79
CA VAL A 86 -14.91 -12.67 -0.58
C VAL A 86 -16.03 -13.70 -0.48
N ASN A 87 -17.29 -13.28 -0.66
CA ASN A 87 -18.44 -14.16 -0.66
C ASN A 87 -18.39 -15.22 -1.77
N ALA A 88 -17.97 -14.85 -2.98
CA ALA A 88 -17.81 -15.79 -4.09
C ALA A 88 -16.75 -16.86 -3.79
N ILE A 89 -15.61 -16.46 -3.20
CA ILE A 89 -14.56 -17.38 -2.79
C ILE A 89 -15.06 -18.32 -1.70
N LEU A 90 -15.68 -17.80 -0.64
CA LEU A 90 -16.15 -18.62 0.49
C LEU A 90 -17.28 -19.58 0.12
N SER A 91 -18.14 -19.22 -0.83
CA SER A 91 -19.31 -20.02 -1.21
C SER A 91 -19.07 -20.98 -2.37
N LYS A 92 -18.29 -20.59 -3.38
CA LYS A 92 -18.19 -21.33 -4.67
C LYS A 92 -16.77 -21.74 -5.05
N GLN A 93 -15.75 -21.04 -4.57
CA GLN A 93 -14.37 -21.23 -5.03
C GLN A 93 -13.38 -21.57 -3.91
N ARG A 94 -13.88 -21.96 -2.73
CA ARG A 94 -13.07 -22.21 -1.52
C ARG A 94 -12.00 -23.28 -1.71
N ASN A 95 -12.26 -24.25 -2.60
CA ASN A 95 -11.32 -25.33 -2.93
C ASN A 95 -10.24 -24.90 -3.94
N ARG A 96 -10.35 -23.70 -4.52
CA ARG A 96 -9.49 -23.21 -5.63
C ARG A 96 -8.76 -21.93 -5.29
N LEU A 97 -9.38 -21.03 -4.54
CA LEU A 97 -8.87 -19.70 -4.22
C LEU A 97 -8.80 -19.52 -2.71
N ASN A 98 -7.77 -18.81 -2.25
CA ASN A 98 -7.50 -18.52 -0.85
C ASN A 98 -7.45 -17.01 -0.61
N LEU A 99 -8.24 -16.55 0.36
CA LEU A 99 -8.38 -15.14 0.70
C LEU A 99 -7.11 -14.51 1.27
N GLU A 100 -6.43 -15.21 2.18
CA GLU A 100 -5.35 -14.63 3.00
C GLU A 100 -3.97 -15.08 2.52
N MET A 101 -3.79 -16.37 2.27
CA MET A 101 -2.45 -16.96 2.14
C MET A 101 -1.85 -16.84 0.75
N ARG A 102 -2.66 -16.63 -0.29
CA ARG A 102 -2.20 -16.59 -1.70
C ARG A 102 -2.33 -15.23 -2.36
N GLY A 103 -2.94 -14.25 -1.70
CA GLY A 103 -3.14 -12.91 -2.26
C GLY A 103 -4.17 -12.86 -3.39
N ASP A 104 -5.03 -13.87 -3.55
CA ASP A 104 -6.01 -13.97 -4.65
C ASP A 104 -7.00 -12.80 -4.65
N LEU A 105 -7.40 -12.34 -3.45
CA LEU A 105 -8.26 -11.18 -3.30
C LEU A 105 -7.56 -9.89 -3.78
N ARG A 106 -6.27 -9.73 -3.46
CA ARG A 106 -5.46 -8.59 -3.91
C ARG A 106 -5.30 -8.57 -5.42
N LEU A 107 -5.04 -9.73 -6.03
CA LEU A 107 -4.94 -9.85 -7.49
C LEU A 107 -6.23 -9.41 -8.20
N LYS A 108 -7.38 -9.68 -7.58
CA LYS A 108 -8.68 -9.41 -8.21
C LYS A 108 -9.18 -7.99 -8.01
N LEU A 109 -8.80 -7.34 -6.91
CA LEU A 109 -9.22 -5.98 -6.56
C LEU A 109 -8.25 -4.90 -7.02
N THR A 110 -7.08 -5.27 -7.54
CA THR A 110 -6.08 -4.32 -8.02
C THR A 110 -5.81 -4.54 -9.51
N ASN A 111 -5.26 -3.52 -10.18
CA ASN A 111 -4.75 -3.66 -11.55
C ASN A 111 -3.40 -4.38 -11.60
N PHE A 112 -3.01 -5.08 -10.52
CA PHE A 112 -1.75 -5.79 -10.47
C PHE A 112 -1.73 -6.92 -11.49
N GLN A 113 -0.77 -6.87 -12.40
CA GLN A 113 -0.54 -7.93 -13.37
C GLN A 113 0.64 -8.78 -12.91
N PRO A 114 0.42 -10.04 -12.51
CA PRO A 114 1.51 -10.93 -12.15
C PRO A 114 2.41 -11.18 -13.37
N ASN A 115 3.72 -11.26 -13.16
CA ASN A 115 4.67 -11.61 -14.21
C ASN A 115 4.57 -13.10 -14.54
N ILE A 116 3.65 -13.44 -15.45
CA ILE A 116 3.35 -14.83 -15.83
C ILE A 116 4.58 -15.55 -16.39
N ASN A 117 5.44 -14.85 -17.14
CA ASN A 117 6.64 -15.45 -17.72
C ASN A 117 7.63 -15.88 -16.64
N ALA A 118 7.85 -15.03 -15.63
CA ALA A 118 8.70 -15.37 -14.49
C ALA A 118 8.11 -16.53 -13.67
N LEU A 119 6.79 -16.55 -13.48
CA LEU A 119 6.10 -17.63 -12.78
C LEU A 119 6.19 -18.97 -13.53
N ALA A 120 6.00 -18.94 -14.85
CA ALA A 120 6.11 -20.13 -15.70
C ALA A 120 7.54 -20.69 -15.73
N ALA A 121 8.55 -19.81 -15.77
CA ALA A 121 9.96 -20.22 -15.71
C ALA A 121 10.34 -20.84 -14.36
N ALA A 122 9.75 -20.37 -13.26
CA ALA A 122 9.97 -20.91 -11.92
C ALA A 122 9.18 -22.20 -11.62
N HIS A 123 8.19 -22.53 -12.46
CA HIS A 123 7.35 -23.70 -12.26
C HIS A 123 8.08 -24.98 -12.67
N GLN A 124 8.47 -25.81 -11.68
CA GLN A 124 8.93 -27.16 -11.97
C GLN A 124 7.76 -28.04 -12.42
N ALA A 125 7.78 -28.46 -13.69
CA ALA A 125 6.87 -29.47 -14.17
C ALA A 125 7.22 -30.81 -13.50
N HIS A 126 6.32 -31.32 -12.67
CA HIS A 126 6.44 -32.69 -12.18
C HIS A 126 6.05 -33.63 -13.32
N PRO A 127 6.96 -34.48 -13.82
CA PRO A 127 6.58 -35.50 -14.79
C PRO A 127 5.62 -36.47 -14.09
N SER A 128 4.47 -36.71 -14.73
CA SER A 128 3.53 -37.74 -14.31
C SER A 128 4.17 -39.13 -14.44
N HIS A 129 4.00 -39.98 -13.43
CA HIS A 129 4.40 -41.39 -13.44
C HIS A 129 3.58 -42.24 -14.40
#